data_AF-A0A6L9LE27-F1
#
_entry.id   AF-A0A6L9LE27-F1
#
_cell.length_a   1.000
_cell.length_b   1.000
_cell.length_c   1.000
_cell.angle_alpha   90.00
_cell.angle_beta   90.00
_cell.angle_gamma   90.00
#
_symmetry.space_group_name_H-M   'P 1'
#
loop_
_entity.id
_entity.type
_entity.pdbx_description
1 polymer ?
#
loop_
_entity_poly.entity_id
_entity_poly.type
_entity_poly.pdbx_seq_one_letter_code
_entity_poly.pdbx_strand_id
1 'polypeptide(L)'
;MSKPFTTARFCWLLGIGWMVGAGFAMAQPTPTPGTPILLNDLSAFKPATQNWQIVGNVRADLSKPNVISTEKGTGILANVPLAKAPEDPKNPTKYNLFTTTEHGDIDLELDYMIVPKSNSGIYLQGRYEIQLFDSWDNTGWDVRSPRTVDNGSIYERWDPKRPEGQNGYDGHPARQNASRAPGLWQHLKIAFQAPRFNANGQKTANARMLRVELNGVLIHDDVELSGPTRGAAFDDEKPLGALMLQGDHGAVAFRNIRYTSYDKARPELANLTYSVYKGKFTKDSQYDKTAPESQGPTTILSSSISRIPNDFLIRYTGTIRVQEPGEYSFNLSVPGGEGMLKINNQSVVAPGSQANRGKVTLPKGDLPLELLYYKTAGWFQPALGLSVAGPGIREFLISDPIGTNQDDVDPILIDASTNTLLRSFMDMPGDRNTQGKRVRVTHAISVGSPAQVHYTYDLDKGAMIQVWRGLFLDATPMWHDRGDGSSRPMGMVQRLGTPVLFLATLASPQTNWPTDTTNSSYRPKGYVLDGNDLPTFRYQSYGSMVDDKIRVLESGQGVRRELTVATPASNLYARLASGSVISPLENGMYLIDGQAYLRIDDTAGAKPIVRESNGQKELLVPVKGKLTYSILF
;
A
#
# COMPACT_ATOMS: atom_id res chain seq x y z
N MET A 1 62.62 6.74 63.51
CA MET A 1 61.72 5.88 64.31
C MET A 1 60.39 5.76 63.56
N SER A 2 59.89 4.53 63.48
CA SER A 2 58.80 3.98 62.67
C SER A 2 57.51 4.81 62.54
N LYS A 3 56.98 4.92 61.30
CA LYS A 3 55.53 4.98 60.99
C LYS A 3 55.21 4.45 59.57
N PRO A 4 53.98 3.96 59.31
CA PRO A 4 53.70 2.93 58.32
C PRO A 4 52.79 3.34 57.13
N PHE A 5 52.74 2.39 56.19
CA PHE A 5 51.97 2.13 54.96
C PHE A 5 50.68 2.92 54.60
N THR A 6 50.79 3.56 53.42
CA THR A 6 49.99 3.51 52.18
C THR A 6 48.61 2.82 52.11
N THR A 7 47.64 3.53 51.52
CA THR A 7 46.86 3.06 50.35
C THR A 7 46.25 4.24 49.59
N ALA A 8 46.71 4.48 48.35
CA ALA A 8 46.12 5.44 47.41
C ALA A 8 45.59 4.66 46.20
N ARG A 9 44.32 4.84 45.87
CA ARG A 9 43.67 4.24 44.70
C ARG A 9 43.94 5.10 43.47
N PHE A 10 44.42 4.44 42.42
CA PHE A 10 44.73 5.01 41.11
C PHE A 10 43.53 4.90 40.17
N CYS A 11 43.23 5.97 39.45
CA CYS A 11 42.22 6.06 38.40
C CYS A 11 42.59 5.23 37.16
N TRP A 12 41.62 4.56 36.56
CA TRP A 12 41.63 4.23 35.13
C TRP A 12 40.27 4.53 34.51
N LEU A 13 40.30 5.36 33.48
CA LEU A 13 39.22 5.65 32.53
C LEU A 13 38.89 4.38 31.74
N LEU A 14 37.61 4.03 31.63
CA LEU A 14 37.11 3.07 30.65
C LEU A 14 35.82 3.58 30.03
N GLY A 15 35.84 3.62 28.70
CA GLY A 15 34.85 4.25 27.83
C GLY A 15 33.48 3.57 27.85
N ILE A 16 32.50 4.41 27.59
CA ILE A 16 31.08 4.09 27.45
C ILE A 16 30.88 3.35 26.11
N GLY A 17 30.58 2.06 26.18
CA GLY A 17 30.07 1.26 25.06
C GLY A 17 28.56 1.09 25.18
N TRP A 18 27.79 1.83 24.38
CA TRP A 18 26.35 1.62 24.23
C TRP A 18 26.09 0.34 23.43
N MET A 19 25.53 -0.68 24.09
CA MET A 19 24.92 -1.82 23.40
C MET A 19 23.55 -1.40 22.85
N VAL A 20 23.48 -1.24 21.53
CA VAL A 20 22.22 -1.13 20.78
C VAL A 20 21.60 -2.52 20.69
N GLY A 21 20.54 -2.76 21.44
CA GLY A 21 19.68 -3.92 21.26
C GLY A 21 18.88 -3.79 19.96
N ALA A 22 19.31 -4.49 18.92
CA ALA A 22 18.58 -4.60 17.66
C ALA A 22 17.31 -5.44 17.90
N GLY A 23 16.17 -4.76 18.00
CA GLY A 23 14.87 -5.41 17.94
C GLY A 23 14.62 -5.92 16.51
N PHE A 24 14.38 -7.22 16.38
CA PHE A 24 13.95 -7.86 15.13
C PHE A 24 12.59 -7.30 14.71
N ALA A 25 12.61 -6.27 13.87
CA ALA A 25 11.50 -6.00 12.98
C ALA A 25 11.59 -7.00 11.83
N MET A 26 10.56 -7.83 11.66
CA MET A 26 10.30 -8.54 10.41
C MET A 26 10.05 -7.48 9.33
N ALA A 27 11.12 -6.92 8.77
CA ALA A 27 11.04 -6.10 7.58
C ALA A 27 10.67 -7.04 6.43
N GLN A 28 9.55 -6.76 5.76
CA GLN A 28 9.37 -7.24 4.40
C GLN A 28 10.59 -6.80 3.58
N PRO A 29 11.04 -7.58 2.58
CA PRO A 29 12.20 -7.20 1.79
C PRO A 29 11.87 -5.85 1.18
N THR A 30 12.64 -4.83 1.52
CA THR A 30 12.55 -3.56 0.79
C THR A 30 12.88 -3.92 -0.66
N PRO A 31 11.95 -3.75 -1.62
CA PRO A 31 12.27 -3.97 -3.02
C PRO A 31 13.48 -3.12 -3.37
N THR A 32 14.38 -3.64 -4.21
CA THR A 32 15.44 -2.81 -4.81
C THR A 32 14.77 -1.54 -5.33
N PRO A 33 15.22 -0.32 -4.93
CA PRO A 33 14.56 0.90 -5.35
C PRO A 33 14.53 0.93 -6.89
N GLY A 34 13.34 0.91 -7.49
CA GLY A 34 13.20 0.92 -8.95
C GLY A 34 13.95 2.10 -9.58
N THR A 35 14.30 1.95 -10.86
CA THR A 35 14.97 2.99 -11.65
C THR A 35 14.03 4.19 -11.80
N PRO A 36 14.43 5.39 -11.36
CA PRO A 36 13.60 6.58 -11.48
C PRO A 36 13.59 7.12 -12.92
N ILE A 37 12.44 7.57 -13.38
CA ILE A 37 12.35 8.49 -14.54
C ILE A 37 12.55 9.90 -14.00
N LEU A 38 13.70 10.51 -14.29
CA LEU A 38 14.04 11.84 -13.80
C LEU A 38 13.20 12.91 -14.50
N LEU A 39 12.50 13.72 -13.72
CA LEU A 39 11.62 14.81 -14.19
C LEU A 39 12.30 16.18 -14.08
N ASN A 40 13.56 16.26 -14.53
CA ASN A 40 14.31 17.52 -14.63
C ASN A 40 14.00 18.26 -15.94
N ASP A 41 13.72 17.51 -16.99
CA ASP A 41 13.30 17.94 -18.31
C ASP A 41 12.50 16.80 -18.98
N LEU A 42 12.16 16.93 -20.27
CA LEU A 42 11.38 15.92 -21.01
C LEU A 42 12.26 14.88 -21.74
N SER A 43 13.57 14.79 -21.47
CA SER A 43 14.49 13.90 -22.20
C SER A 43 14.19 12.41 -22.07
N ALA A 44 13.49 12.00 -21.01
CA ALA A 44 13.02 10.63 -20.84
C ALA A 44 11.83 10.26 -21.75
N PHE A 45 11.31 11.22 -22.52
CA PHE A 45 10.14 11.06 -23.38
C PHE A 45 10.45 11.38 -24.84
N LYS A 46 9.72 10.74 -25.74
CA LYS A 46 9.69 11.09 -27.17
C LYS A 46 9.16 12.53 -27.32
N PRO A 47 9.46 13.22 -28.45
CA PRO A 47 9.07 14.62 -28.63
C PRO A 47 7.61 14.90 -28.26
N ALA A 48 7.42 15.73 -27.24
CA ALA A 48 6.12 16.04 -26.67
C ALA A 48 5.49 17.25 -27.34
N THR A 49 4.16 17.28 -27.42
CA THR A 49 3.38 18.48 -27.73
C THR A 49 3.34 19.45 -26.55
N GLN A 50 2.92 20.70 -26.80
CA GLN A 50 2.96 21.81 -25.81
C GLN A 50 2.08 21.60 -24.57
N ASN A 51 1.20 20.61 -24.55
CA ASN A 51 0.41 20.25 -23.38
C ASN A 51 1.28 19.66 -22.25
N TRP A 52 2.42 19.04 -22.58
CA TRP A 52 3.32 18.46 -21.58
C TRP A 52 4.42 19.41 -21.17
N GLN A 53 4.64 19.55 -19.86
CA GLN A 53 5.69 20.39 -19.30
C GLN A 53 6.19 19.86 -17.95
N ILE A 54 7.45 20.18 -17.64
CA ILE A 54 8.03 19.95 -16.32
C ILE A 54 7.79 21.19 -15.45
N VAL A 55 7.28 20.97 -14.24
CA VAL A 55 6.88 22.01 -13.29
C VAL A 55 7.32 21.64 -11.87
N GLY A 56 7.36 22.63 -10.96
CA GLY A 56 7.77 22.45 -9.56
C GLY A 56 6.61 22.13 -8.63
N ASN A 57 5.40 22.53 -9.01
CA ASN A 57 4.20 22.29 -8.22
C ASN A 57 2.95 22.29 -9.10
N VAL A 58 1.91 21.60 -8.64
CA VAL A 58 0.57 21.62 -9.24
C VAL A 58 -0.51 21.75 -8.17
N ARG A 59 -1.61 22.41 -8.52
CA ARG A 59 -2.80 22.51 -7.68
C ARG A 59 -4.07 22.36 -8.50
N ALA A 60 -5.09 21.73 -7.91
CA ALA A 60 -6.44 21.70 -8.43
C ALA A 60 -7.36 22.56 -7.55
N ASP A 61 -8.37 23.16 -8.17
CA ASP A 61 -9.48 23.82 -7.50
C ASP A 61 -10.71 22.93 -7.69
N LEU A 62 -11.28 22.42 -6.59
CA LEU A 62 -12.43 21.51 -6.62
C LEU A 62 -13.66 22.10 -7.33
N SER A 63 -13.74 23.43 -7.46
CA SER A 63 -14.82 24.12 -8.16
C SER A 63 -14.60 24.27 -9.68
N LYS A 64 -13.38 24.02 -10.18
CA LYS A 64 -13.00 24.25 -11.57
C LYS A 64 -12.74 22.92 -12.30
N PRO A 65 -13.65 22.49 -13.19
CA PRO A 65 -13.47 21.24 -13.91
C PRO A 65 -12.34 21.34 -14.92
N ASN A 66 -11.51 20.30 -14.99
CA ASN A 66 -10.43 20.12 -15.95
C ASN A 66 -9.36 21.24 -15.94
N VAL A 67 -9.19 21.95 -14.83
CA VAL A 67 -8.20 23.02 -14.69
C VAL A 67 -7.12 22.63 -13.68
N ILE A 68 -5.86 22.65 -14.12
CA ILE A 68 -4.68 22.49 -13.28
C ILE A 68 -3.87 23.78 -13.28
N SER A 69 -3.47 24.24 -12.10
CA SER A 69 -2.54 25.37 -11.94
C SER A 69 -1.12 24.83 -11.75
N THR A 70 -0.14 25.47 -12.38
CA THR A 70 1.26 25.06 -12.32
C THR A 70 2.16 26.18 -11.78
N GLU A 71 3.23 25.79 -11.08
CA GLU A 71 4.31 26.70 -10.64
C GLU A 71 5.63 26.26 -11.29
N LYS A 72 6.46 27.22 -11.70
CA LYS A 72 7.78 26.92 -12.32
C LYS A 72 8.66 26.10 -11.37
N GLY A 73 9.38 25.13 -11.92
CA GLY A 73 10.32 24.28 -11.19
C GLY A 73 10.49 22.93 -11.88
N THR A 74 10.94 21.92 -11.14
CA THR A 74 11.15 20.55 -11.64
C THR A 74 10.57 19.50 -10.68
N GLY A 75 10.51 18.25 -11.14
CA GLY A 75 10.09 17.11 -10.34
C GLY A 75 8.64 16.66 -10.57
N ILE A 76 7.84 17.42 -11.32
CA ILE A 76 6.47 17.06 -11.70
C ILE A 76 6.32 17.19 -13.22
N LEU A 77 5.76 16.15 -13.84
CA LEU A 77 5.31 16.17 -15.22
C LEU A 77 3.83 16.53 -15.24
N ALA A 78 3.45 17.61 -15.93
CA ALA A 78 2.07 18.05 -16.01
C ALA A 78 1.57 18.03 -17.46
N ASN A 79 0.38 17.45 -17.66
CA ASN A 79 -0.44 17.67 -18.84
C ASN A 79 -1.38 18.84 -18.57
N VAL A 80 -1.19 19.94 -19.29
CA VAL A 80 -2.09 21.10 -19.30
C VAL A 80 -2.82 21.11 -20.64
N PRO A 81 -4.13 20.81 -20.67
CA PRO A 81 -4.90 20.74 -21.90
C PRO A 81 -4.78 22.02 -22.72
N LEU A 82 -4.59 21.87 -24.04
CA LEU A 82 -4.56 23.01 -24.94
C LEU A 82 -5.96 23.59 -25.10
N ALA A 83 -6.09 24.91 -25.15
CA ALA A 83 -7.37 25.58 -25.43
C ALA A 83 -7.95 25.15 -26.79
N LYS A 84 -7.09 24.73 -27.74
CA LYS A 84 -7.46 24.11 -29.01
C LYS A 84 -6.49 22.97 -29.32
N ALA A 85 -6.95 21.73 -29.20
CA ALA A 85 -6.26 20.53 -29.65
C ALA A 85 -7.04 19.94 -30.83
N PRO A 86 -6.77 20.33 -32.08
CA PRO A 86 -7.49 19.76 -33.22
C PRO A 86 -7.25 18.26 -33.31
N GLU A 87 -8.33 17.50 -33.50
CA GLU A 87 -8.25 16.09 -33.84
C GLU A 87 -7.37 15.90 -35.07
N ASP A 88 -6.49 14.91 -35.01
CA ASP A 88 -5.62 14.52 -36.11
C ASP A 88 -5.88 13.06 -36.43
N PRO A 89 -6.81 12.74 -37.35
CA PRO A 89 -7.15 11.37 -37.67
C PRO A 89 -5.97 10.53 -38.17
N LYS A 90 -4.89 11.19 -38.65
CA LYS A 90 -3.67 10.52 -39.10
C LYS A 90 -2.69 10.23 -37.95
N ASN A 91 -2.85 10.90 -36.82
CA ASN A 91 -2.06 10.71 -35.62
C ASN A 91 -2.96 10.83 -34.38
N PRO A 92 -3.80 9.82 -34.10
CA PRO A 92 -4.72 9.86 -32.96
C PRO A 92 -3.99 9.97 -31.62
N THR A 93 -2.71 9.61 -31.56
CA THR A 93 -1.87 9.68 -30.35
C THR A 93 -1.04 10.96 -30.24
N LYS A 94 -1.29 11.97 -31.07
CA LYS A 94 -0.46 13.18 -31.20
C LYS A 94 -0.15 13.89 -29.88
N TYR A 95 -1.12 13.92 -28.96
CA TYR A 95 -0.99 14.61 -27.69
C TYR A 95 -0.59 13.70 -26.51
N ASN A 96 -0.41 12.41 -26.77
CA ASN A 96 0.03 11.44 -25.78
C ASN A 96 1.56 11.50 -25.63
N LEU A 97 2.04 11.19 -24.43
CA LEU A 97 3.46 11.20 -24.11
C LEU A 97 3.99 9.78 -24.02
N PHE A 98 5.08 9.50 -24.73
CA PHE A 98 5.70 8.18 -24.74
C PHE A 98 7.09 8.23 -24.11
N THR A 99 7.47 7.24 -23.32
CA THR A 99 8.86 7.10 -22.88
C THR A 99 9.79 6.80 -24.06
N THR A 100 11.04 7.22 -23.96
CA THR A 100 12.09 6.82 -24.93
C THR A 100 12.46 5.35 -24.77
N THR A 101 12.46 4.86 -23.54
CA THR A 101 12.69 3.45 -23.20
C THR A 101 11.45 2.59 -23.43
N GLU A 102 11.65 1.40 -23.97
CA GLU A 102 10.64 0.34 -24.07
C GLU A 102 10.82 -0.68 -22.93
N HIS A 103 9.74 -1.35 -22.55
CA HIS A 103 9.74 -2.36 -21.49
C HIS A 103 8.97 -3.62 -21.92
N GLY A 104 9.37 -4.76 -21.32
CA GLY A 104 8.61 -6.00 -21.30
C GLY A 104 7.84 -6.12 -19.98
N ASP A 105 8.15 -7.15 -19.19
CA ASP A 105 7.69 -7.23 -17.81
C ASP A 105 8.24 -6.07 -16.99
N ILE A 106 7.36 -5.46 -16.19
CA ILE A 106 7.71 -4.27 -15.41
C ILE A 106 6.95 -4.26 -14.08
N ASP A 107 7.61 -3.78 -13.04
CA ASP A 107 6.94 -3.18 -11.88
C ASP A 107 7.03 -1.66 -12.03
N LEU A 108 5.90 -0.99 -12.12
CA LEU A 108 5.77 0.47 -12.22
C LEU A 108 5.16 1.01 -10.94
N GLU A 109 5.79 2.02 -10.35
CA GLU A 109 5.30 2.75 -9.19
C GLU A 109 5.36 4.24 -9.49
N LEU A 110 4.26 4.97 -9.27
CA LEU A 110 4.20 6.41 -9.50
C LEU A 110 3.13 7.07 -8.66
N ASP A 111 3.24 8.39 -8.51
CA ASP A 111 2.14 9.21 -8.04
C ASP A 111 1.52 9.97 -9.21
N TYR A 112 0.20 10.11 -9.21
CA TYR A 112 -0.51 10.96 -10.15
C TYR A 112 -1.54 11.86 -9.44
N MET A 113 -1.84 13.02 -10.01
CA MET A 113 -2.89 13.92 -9.54
C MET A 113 -3.87 14.15 -10.68
N ILE A 114 -5.13 13.94 -10.37
CA ILE A 114 -6.26 14.25 -11.25
C ILE A 114 -7.01 15.48 -10.73
N VAL A 115 -7.50 16.32 -11.63
CA VAL A 115 -8.37 17.47 -11.31
C VAL A 115 -9.84 17.13 -11.55
N PRO A 116 -10.81 17.92 -11.02
CA PRO A 116 -12.22 17.56 -11.14
C PRO A 116 -12.66 17.34 -12.59
N LYS A 117 -13.42 16.27 -12.84
CA LYS A 117 -13.94 15.85 -14.16
C LYS A 117 -12.88 15.59 -15.24
N SER A 118 -11.63 15.38 -14.87
CA SER A 118 -10.57 15.04 -15.83
C SER A 118 -10.56 13.54 -16.16
N ASN A 119 -9.86 13.20 -17.24
CA ASN A 119 -9.67 11.85 -17.76
C ASN A 119 -8.25 11.77 -18.36
N SER A 120 -7.54 10.69 -18.10
CA SER A 120 -6.25 10.32 -18.67
C SER A 120 -6.08 8.80 -18.54
N GLY A 121 -4.91 8.26 -18.88
CA GLY A 121 -4.65 6.83 -18.82
C GLY A 121 -3.16 6.54 -18.83
N ILE A 122 -2.77 5.45 -18.18
CA ILE A 122 -1.42 4.90 -18.24
C ILE A 122 -1.49 3.62 -19.07
N TYR A 123 -0.84 3.63 -20.21
CA TYR A 123 -0.81 2.49 -21.12
C TYR A 123 0.54 1.77 -21.03
N LEU A 124 0.49 0.54 -20.54
CA LEU A 124 1.63 -0.37 -20.54
C LEU A 124 1.90 -0.78 -21.98
N GLN A 125 3.16 -0.65 -22.42
CA GLN A 125 3.59 -0.87 -23.82
C GLN A 125 2.80 -0.06 -24.87
N GLY A 126 2.12 1.03 -24.47
CA GLY A 126 1.23 1.81 -25.34
C GLY A 126 -0.05 1.07 -25.73
N ARG A 127 -0.41 -0.02 -25.03
CA ARG A 127 -1.45 -0.97 -25.41
C ARG A 127 -2.48 -1.24 -24.33
N TYR A 128 -2.06 -1.36 -23.09
CA TYR A 128 -2.95 -1.82 -22.01
C TYR A 128 -3.18 -0.68 -21.02
N GLU A 129 -4.37 -0.08 -21.07
CA GLU A 129 -4.71 1.08 -20.25
C GLU A 129 -5.11 0.68 -18.83
N ILE A 130 -4.46 1.31 -17.85
CA ILE A 130 -5.06 1.60 -16.55
C ILE A 130 -5.67 3.01 -16.61
N GLN A 131 -6.97 3.06 -16.44
CA GLN A 131 -7.79 4.26 -16.52
C GLN A 131 -7.49 5.23 -15.37
N LEU A 132 -7.35 6.52 -15.66
CA LEU A 132 -7.23 7.60 -14.68
C LEU A 132 -8.41 8.55 -14.83
N PHE A 133 -9.42 8.40 -13.97
CA PHE A 133 -10.65 9.17 -14.05
C PHE A 133 -11.02 9.80 -12.71
N ASP A 134 -11.76 10.91 -12.73
CA ASP A 134 -12.30 11.51 -11.51
C ASP A 134 -13.48 10.66 -11.03
N SER A 135 -13.16 9.60 -10.30
CA SER A 135 -14.12 8.68 -9.66
C SER A 135 -14.22 8.94 -8.15
N TRP A 136 -14.05 10.18 -7.70
CA TRP A 136 -14.08 10.49 -6.27
C TRP A 136 -15.47 10.38 -5.64
N ASP A 137 -16.51 10.81 -6.35
CA ASP A 137 -17.87 10.88 -5.82
C ASP A 137 -18.93 10.29 -6.75
N ASN A 138 -20.15 10.13 -6.21
CA ASN A 138 -21.29 9.54 -6.91
C ASN A 138 -22.14 10.57 -7.69
N THR A 139 -21.60 11.73 -8.07
CA THR A 139 -22.40 12.78 -8.75
C THR A 139 -22.67 12.47 -10.23
N GLY A 140 -21.82 11.68 -10.88
CA GLY A 140 -22.02 11.23 -12.26
C GLY A 140 -22.75 9.88 -12.36
N TRP A 141 -22.25 8.89 -11.64
CA TRP A 141 -22.81 7.55 -11.51
C TRP A 141 -22.36 6.92 -10.19
N ASP A 142 -22.88 5.74 -9.89
CA ASP A 142 -22.52 5.02 -8.68
C ASP A 142 -21.11 4.41 -8.77
N VAL A 143 -20.12 5.12 -8.22
CA VAL A 143 -18.72 4.66 -8.15
C VAL A 143 -18.47 3.64 -7.04
N ARG A 144 -19.50 3.26 -6.25
CA ARG A 144 -19.42 2.13 -5.30
C ARG A 144 -19.39 0.79 -6.02
N SER A 145 -19.87 0.78 -7.27
CA SER A 145 -19.73 -0.32 -8.22
C SER A 145 -18.91 0.18 -9.41
N PRO A 146 -17.57 0.18 -9.31
CA PRO A 146 -16.72 0.71 -10.37
C PRO A 146 -17.05 0.10 -11.74
N ARG A 147 -16.94 0.92 -12.77
CA ARG A 147 -17.08 0.56 -14.19
C ARG A 147 -15.72 0.57 -14.85
N THR A 148 -15.62 0.05 -16.08
CA THR A 148 -14.36 0.05 -16.85
C THR A 148 -13.79 1.45 -17.10
N VAL A 149 -14.63 2.49 -17.02
CA VAL A 149 -14.25 3.91 -17.15
C VAL A 149 -13.76 4.54 -15.84
N ASP A 150 -13.90 3.85 -14.71
CA ASP A 150 -13.55 4.39 -13.40
C ASP A 150 -12.06 4.24 -13.09
N ASN A 151 -11.56 5.12 -12.23
CA ASN A 151 -10.17 5.19 -11.84
C ASN A 151 -9.59 3.84 -11.38
N GLY A 152 -8.42 3.50 -11.93
CA GLY A 152 -7.72 2.25 -11.66
C GLY A 152 -8.27 1.03 -12.40
N SER A 153 -9.38 1.15 -13.14
CA SER A 153 -9.90 0.04 -13.97
C SER A 153 -9.00 -0.23 -15.17
N ILE A 154 -9.05 -1.47 -15.67
CA ILE A 154 -8.47 -1.81 -16.98
C ILE A 154 -9.53 -1.50 -18.03
N TYR A 155 -9.22 -0.58 -18.95
CA TYR A 155 -10.19 -0.08 -19.90
C TYR A 155 -10.60 -1.16 -20.91
N GLU A 156 -11.79 -1.01 -21.50
CA GLU A 156 -12.32 -1.98 -22.43
C GLU A 156 -11.62 -1.95 -23.79
N ARG A 157 -11.62 -3.11 -24.44
CA ARG A 157 -11.37 -3.23 -25.87
C ARG A 157 -12.63 -2.84 -26.65
N TRP A 158 -12.46 -2.53 -27.92
CA TRP A 158 -13.56 -2.07 -28.77
C TRP A 158 -13.64 -2.85 -30.08
N ASP A 159 -14.81 -3.40 -30.38
CA ASP A 159 -15.11 -4.02 -31.67
C ASP A 159 -16.45 -3.47 -32.20
N PRO A 160 -16.42 -2.64 -33.26
CA PRO A 160 -17.63 -2.06 -33.84
C PRO A 160 -18.52 -3.10 -34.53
N LYS A 161 -18.03 -4.33 -34.78
CA LYS A 161 -18.80 -5.40 -35.41
C LYS A 161 -19.64 -6.21 -34.42
N ARG A 162 -19.44 -6.02 -33.12
CA ARG A 162 -20.25 -6.65 -32.07
C ARG A 162 -21.67 -6.06 -32.04
N PRO A 163 -22.66 -6.79 -31.48
CA PRO A 163 -24.02 -6.28 -31.32
C PRO A 163 -24.05 -4.92 -30.61
N GLU A 164 -25.06 -4.12 -30.94
CA GLU A 164 -25.27 -2.81 -30.30
C GLU A 164 -25.32 -2.95 -28.77
N GLY A 165 -24.58 -2.08 -28.08
CA GLY A 165 -24.41 -2.14 -26.62
C GLY A 165 -23.38 -3.16 -26.12
N GLN A 166 -22.72 -3.91 -27.03
CA GLN A 166 -21.67 -4.90 -26.70
C GLN A 166 -20.35 -4.61 -27.42
N ASN A 167 -20.17 -3.39 -27.95
CA ASN A 167 -18.96 -3.00 -28.65
C ASN A 167 -17.74 -2.95 -27.71
N GLY A 168 -17.95 -2.51 -26.48
CA GLY A 168 -16.98 -2.62 -25.38
C GLY A 168 -16.90 -4.05 -24.88
N TYR A 169 -15.69 -4.61 -24.77
CA TYR A 169 -15.47 -5.97 -24.26
C TYR A 169 -14.10 -6.10 -23.61
N ASP A 170 -13.90 -7.14 -22.79
CA ASP A 170 -12.62 -7.43 -22.12
C ASP A 170 -12.04 -6.25 -21.31
N GLY A 171 -12.92 -5.40 -20.78
CA GLY A 171 -12.58 -4.40 -19.77
C GLY A 171 -12.84 -4.97 -18.37
N HIS A 172 -12.00 -4.58 -17.41
CA HIS A 172 -12.04 -5.11 -16.05
C HIS A 172 -12.17 -3.95 -15.06
N PRO A 173 -13.36 -3.73 -14.48
CA PRO A 173 -13.53 -2.70 -13.45
C PRO A 173 -12.66 -2.97 -12.22
N ALA A 174 -12.19 -1.91 -11.58
CA ALA A 174 -11.49 -2.02 -10.30
C ALA A 174 -12.37 -2.74 -9.25
N ARG A 175 -11.76 -3.61 -8.43
CA ARG A 175 -12.46 -4.37 -7.37
C ARG A 175 -13.26 -3.49 -6.39
N GLN A 176 -12.77 -2.28 -6.15
CA GLN A 176 -13.43 -1.27 -5.32
C GLN A 176 -12.88 0.12 -5.66
N ASN A 177 -13.64 1.16 -5.35
CA ASN A 177 -13.18 2.53 -5.51
C ASN A 177 -12.17 2.90 -4.41
N ALA A 178 -10.92 3.11 -4.82
CA ALA A 178 -9.83 3.53 -3.94
C ALA A 178 -9.36 4.97 -4.22
N SER A 179 -10.18 5.79 -4.89
CA SER A 179 -9.82 7.16 -5.30
C SER A 179 -9.81 8.13 -4.13
N ARG A 180 -8.78 8.98 -4.09
CA ARG A 180 -8.77 10.22 -3.31
C ARG A 180 -9.50 11.35 -4.03
N ALA A 181 -9.84 12.42 -3.30
CA ALA A 181 -10.40 13.64 -3.88
C ALA A 181 -9.51 14.27 -4.98
N PRO A 182 -10.08 14.92 -6.00
CA PRO A 182 -9.29 15.61 -7.02
C PRO A 182 -8.38 16.67 -6.40
N GLY A 183 -7.17 16.82 -6.96
CA GLY A 183 -6.13 17.69 -6.41
C GLY A 183 -5.29 17.06 -5.29
N LEU A 184 -5.65 15.86 -4.81
CA LEU A 184 -4.80 15.04 -3.96
C LEU A 184 -3.97 14.07 -4.82
N TRP A 185 -2.77 13.77 -4.35
CA TRP A 185 -1.91 12.79 -5.02
C TRP A 185 -2.41 11.37 -4.75
N GLN A 186 -2.65 10.64 -5.83
CA GLN A 186 -2.93 9.22 -5.86
C GLN A 186 -1.60 8.47 -5.99
N HIS A 187 -1.50 7.28 -5.41
CA HIS A 187 -0.31 6.43 -5.49
C HIS A 187 -0.66 5.10 -6.15
N LEU A 188 0.02 4.75 -7.24
CA LEU A 188 -0.29 3.58 -8.06
C LEU A 188 0.92 2.65 -8.17
N LYS A 189 0.68 1.36 -7.98
CA LYS A 189 1.65 0.29 -8.24
C LYS A 189 1.06 -0.70 -9.23
N ILE A 190 1.82 -1.04 -10.26
CA ILE A 190 1.43 -1.97 -11.32
C ILE A 190 2.53 -3.01 -11.47
N ALA A 191 2.19 -4.27 -11.28
CA ALA A 191 3.00 -5.42 -11.68
C ALA A 191 2.44 -5.97 -13.00
N PHE A 192 3.18 -5.77 -14.08
CA PHE A 192 2.75 -6.14 -15.42
C PHE A 192 3.67 -7.23 -16.02
N GLN A 193 3.04 -8.21 -16.65
CA GLN A 193 3.68 -9.21 -17.50
C GLN A 193 3.33 -8.93 -18.96
N ALA A 194 4.35 -8.75 -19.79
CA ALA A 194 4.19 -8.57 -21.24
C ALA A 194 3.68 -9.86 -21.93
N PRO A 195 3.04 -9.75 -23.10
CA PRO A 195 2.68 -10.93 -23.89
C PRO A 195 3.95 -11.68 -24.33
N ARG A 196 3.83 -13.00 -24.54
CA ARG A 196 4.94 -13.86 -24.98
C ARG A 196 4.76 -14.31 -26.41
N PHE A 197 5.87 -14.49 -27.11
CA PHE A 197 5.92 -14.94 -28.50
C PHE A 197 6.99 -16.01 -28.67
N ASN A 198 6.76 -16.98 -29.54
CA ASN A 198 7.79 -17.95 -29.94
C ASN A 198 8.75 -17.35 -30.97
N ALA A 199 9.78 -18.11 -31.36
CA ALA A 199 10.77 -17.70 -32.34
C ALA A 199 10.19 -17.38 -33.75
N ASN A 200 9.00 -17.90 -34.06
CA ASN A 200 8.27 -17.62 -35.31
C ASN A 200 7.38 -16.38 -35.22
N GLY A 201 7.41 -15.65 -34.09
CA GLY A 201 6.56 -14.48 -33.85
C GLY A 201 5.11 -14.82 -33.53
N GLN A 202 4.77 -16.07 -33.24
CA GLN A 202 3.42 -16.46 -32.84
C GLN A 202 3.25 -16.25 -31.34
N LYS A 203 2.13 -15.64 -30.94
CA LYS A 203 1.80 -15.41 -29.53
C LYS A 203 1.66 -16.74 -28.78
N THR A 204 2.34 -16.87 -27.64
CA THR A 204 2.31 -18.05 -26.77
C THR A 204 1.71 -17.78 -25.40
N ALA A 205 1.63 -16.52 -24.97
CA ALA A 205 0.91 -16.12 -23.77
C ALA A 205 0.40 -14.68 -23.88
N ASN A 206 -0.75 -14.41 -23.24
CA ASN A 206 -1.31 -13.08 -23.09
C ASN A 206 -0.51 -12.22 -22.11
N ALA A 207 -0.69 -10.89 -22.25
CA ALA A 207 -0.25 -9.97 -21.22
C ALA A 207 -1.09 -10.14 -19.96
N ARG A 208 -0.55 -9.78 -18.80
CA ARG A 208 -1.26 -9.86 -17.52
C ARG A 208 -0.96 -8.67 -16.63
N MET A 209 -2.00 -8.13 -15.99
CA MET A 209 -1.84 -7.31 -14.79
C MET A 209 -1.75 -8.26 -13.60
N LEU A 210 -0.53 -8.64 -13.22
CA LEU A 210 -0.28 -9.56 -12.11
C LEU A 210 -0.81 -8.99 -10.80
N ARG A 211 -0.64 -7.68 -10.60
CA ARG A 211 -1.14 -6.96 -9.42
C ARG A 211 -1.27 -5.48 -9.72
N VAL A 212 -2.35 -4.84 -9.31
CA VAL A 212 -2.48 -3.38 -9.32
C VAL A 212 -2.98 -2.91 -7.97
N GLU A 213 -2.22 -2.00 -7.35
CA GLU A 213 -2.61 -1.34 -6.10
C GLU A 213 -2.80 0.16 -6.31
N LEU A 214 -3.93 0.69 -5.87
CA LEU A 214 -4.22 2.12 -5.83
C LEU A 214 -4.40 2.57 -4.39
N ASN A 215 -3.58 3.53 -3.96
CA ASN A 215 -3.58 4.08 -2.60
C ASN A 215 -3.50 3.01 -1.49
N GLY A 216 -2.74 1.95 -1.73
CA GLY A 216 -2.56 0.82 -0.80
C GLY A 216 -3.69 -0.21 -0.83
N VAL A 217 -4.65 -0.09 -1.77
CA VAL A 217 -5.74 -1.04 -1.96
C VAL A 217 -5.48 -1.88 -3.21
N LEU A 218 -5.55 -3.21 -3.08
CA LEU A 218 -5.50 -4.12 -4.22
C LEU A 218 -6.77 -3.99 -5.07
N ILE A 219 -6.63 -3.51 -6.30
CA ILE A 219 -7.74 -3.27 -7.22
C ILE A 219 -7.79 -4.25 -8.40
N HIS A 220 -6.67 -4.88 -8.75
CA HIS A 220 -6.58 -6.00 -9.71
C HIS A 220 -5.56 -7.03 -9.26
N ASP A 221 -5.82 -8.30 -9.50
CA ASP A 221 -4.97 -9.43 -9.10
C ASP A 221 -5.07 -10.51 -10.18
N ASP A 222 -3.92 -10.82 -10.81
CA ASP A 222 -3.76 -11.74 -11.94
C ASP A 222 -4.82 -11.64 -13.04
N VAL A 223 -5.02 -10.43 -13.58
CA VAL A 223 -5.95 -10.20 -14.69
C VAL A 223 -5.26 -10.43 -16.03
N GLU A 224 -5.78 -11.38 -16.81
CA GLU A 224 -5.32 -11.68 -18.17
C GLU A 224 -5.91 -10.69 -19.19
N LEU A 225 -5.07 -10.23 -20.13
CA LEU A 225 -5.43 -9.24 -21.14
C LEU A 225 -5.34 -9.87 -22.54
N SER A 226 -6.47 -9.98 -23.24
CA SER A 226 -6.49 -10.67 -24.53
C SER A 226 -5.88 -9.83 -25.68
N GLY A 227 -5.57 -8.56 -25.45
CA GLY A 227 -4.92 -7.65 -26.41
C GLY A 227 -5.12 -6.17 -26.06
N PRO A 228 -4.80 -5.25 -26.99
CA PRO A 228 -4.80 -3.81 -26.72
C PRO A 228 -6.19 -3.27 -26.35
N THR A 229 -6.21 -2.37 -25.37
CA THR A 229 -7.41 -1.61 -24.96
C THR A 229 -7.73 -0.53 -25.98
N ARG A 230 -8.97 -0.03 -25.96
CA ARG A 230 -9.35 1.11 -26.79
C ARG A 230 -8.47 2.31 -26.47
N GLY A 231 -8.11 3.11 -27.48
CA GLY A 231 -7.21 4.25 -27.31
C GLY A 231 -5.72 3.90 -27.31
N ALA A 232 -5.37 2.62 -27.47
CA ALA A 232 -3.99 2.17 -27.66
C ALA A 232 -3.32 2.84 -28.86
N ALA A 233 -2.01 3.02 -28.77
CA ALA A 233 -1.19 3.54 -29.86
C ALA A 233 -0.97 2.54 -31.00
N PHE A 234 -1.18 1.26 -30.71
CA PHE A 234 -0.92 0.16 -31.62
C PHE A 234 -2.01 -0.90 -31.47
N ASP A 235 -2.49 -1.42 -32.60
CA ASP A 235 -3.49 -2.50 -32.66
C ASP A 235 -2.86 -3.90 -32.54
N ASP A 236 -1.55 -4.01 -32.76
CA ASP A 236 -0.79 -5.26 -32.61
C ASP A 236 -0.32 -5.48 -31.16
N GLU A 237 0.22 -6.66 -30.85
CA GLU A 237 0.91 -6.92 -29.59
C GLU A 237 2.39 -7.23 -29.86
N LYS A 238 3.27 -6.76 -28.97
CA LYS A 238 4.72 -6.96 -29.06
C LYS A 238 5.32 -7.31 -27.69
N PRO A 239 6.46 -8.02 -27.64
CA PRO A 239 7.11 -8.34 -26.38
C PRO A 239 7.63 -7.10 -25.65
N LEU A 240 7.93 -6.01 -26.38
CA LEU A 240 8.40 -4.74 -25.85
C LEU A 240 7.54 -3.58 -26.37
N GLY A 241 7.42 -2.52 -25.57
CA GLY A 241 6.83 -1.25 -25.98
C GLY A 241 7.06 -0.14 -24.95
N ALA A 242 6.89 1.12 -25.35
CA ALA A 242 7.03 2.28 -24.46
C ALA A 242 5.84 2.41 -23.50
N LEU A 243 6.06 3.01 -22.33
CA LEU A 243 4.95 3.53 -21.52
C LEU A 243 4.34 4.71 -22.27
N MET A 244 3.01 4.78 -22.31
CA MET A 244 2.27 5.93 -22.85
C MET A 244 1.38 6.56 -21.78
N LEU A 245 1.45 7.87 -21.64
CA LEU A 245 0.55 8.68 -20.81
C LEU A 245 -0.41 9.43 -21.72
N GLN A 246 -1.71 9.25 -21.51
CA GLN A 246 -2.75 9.86 -22.35
C GLN A 246 -2.87 11.36 -22.03
N GLY A 247 -2.77 12.21 -23.05
CA GLY A 247 -2.68 13.67 -22.88
C GLY A 247 -3.74 14.49 -23.62
N ASP A 248 -4.59 13.86 -24.42
CA ASP A 248 -5.64 14.47 -25.24
C ASP A 248 -6.99 14.66 -24.52
N HIS A 249 -7.22 14.02 -23.37
CA HIS A 249 -8.53 14.03 -22.70
C HIS A 249 -8.67 15.11 -21.61
N GLY A 250 -7.71 15.20 -20.68
CA GLY A 250 -7.82 16.07 -19.53
C GLY A 250 -6.52 16.37 -18.80
N ALA A 251 -6.58 17.33 -17.88
CA ALA A 251 -5.45 17.77 -17.09
C ALA A 251 -5.06 16.70 -16.05
N VAL A 252 -3.78 16.38 -16.00
CA VAL A 252 -3.22 15.36 -15.09
C VAL A 252 -1.78 15.73 -14.78
N ALA A 253 -1.29 15.32 -13.61
CA ALA A 253 0.13 15.45 -13.27
C ALA A 253 0.69 14.14 -12.72
N PHE A 254 1.99 13.93 -12.91
CA PHE A 254 2.72 12.74 -12.48
C PHE A 254 4.00 13.15 -11.74
N ARG A 255 4.38 12.37 -10.73
CA ARG A 255 5.69 12.49 -10.06
C ARG A 255 6.13 11.13 -9.54
N ASN A 256 7.38 11.07 -9.06
CA ASN A 256 7.93 9.87 -8.41
C ASN A 256 7.84 8.60 -9.28
N ILE A 257 7.90 8.74 -10.61
CA ILE A 257 7.78 7.62 -11.53
C ILE A 257 9.03 6.75 -11.41
N ARG A 258 8.86 5.49 -11.04
CA ARG A 258 9.93 4.50 -10.86
C ARG A 258 9.51 3.18 -11.47
N TYR A 259 10.47 2.46 -12.03
CA TYR A 259 10.20 1.14 -12.56
C TYR A 259 11.32 0.13 -12.32
N THR A 260 10.96 -1.13 -12.28
CA THR A 260 11.88 -2.26 -12.34
C THR A 260 11.54 -3.10 -13.56
N SER A 261 12.47 -3.24 -14.49
CA SER A 261 12.29 -4.11 -15.66
C SER A 261 12.72 -5.54 -15.34
N TYR A 262 12.01 -6.52 -15.90
CA TYR A 262 12.33 -7.93 -15.78
C TYR A 262 12.56 -8.57 -17.15
N ASP A 263 13.79 -8.49 -17.63
CA ASP A 263 14.20 -8.91 -18.98
C ASP A 263 15.26 -10.02 -18.98
N LYS A 264 15.65 -10.52 -17.80
CA LYS A 264 16.71 -11.53 -17.66
C LYS A 264 16.14 -12.93 -17.55
N ALA A 265 16.91 -13.89 -18.04
CA ALA A 265 16.56 -15.30 -17.97
C ALA A 265 16.56 -15.77 -16.50
N ARG A 266 15.49 -16.49 -16.13
CA ARG A 266 15.36 -17.09 -14.79
C ARG A 266 16.48 -18.13 -14.56
N PRO A 267 16.98 -18.28 -13.32
CA PRO A 267 17.83 -19.41 -12.99
C PRO A 267 17.05 -20.72 -13.10
N GLU A 268 17.75 -21.78 -13.48
CA GLU A 268 17.17 -23.11 -13.69
C GLU A 268 17.83 -24.15 -12.79
N LEU A 269 17.05 -25.10 -12.29
CA LEU A 269 17.58 -26.26 -11.58
C LEU A 269 17.87 -27.39 -12.57
N ALA A 270 19.03 -28.02 -12.43
CA ALA A 270 19.45 -29.14 -13.25
C ALA A 270 20.11 -30.22 -12.38
N ASN A 271 20.14 -31.46 -12.89
CA ASN A 271 20.83 -32.59 -12.26
C ASN A 271 20.42 -32.80 -10.79
N LEU A 272 19.15 -32.56 -10.45
CA LEU A 272 18.67 -32.70 -9.08
C LEU A 272 18.58 -34.17 -8.67
N THR A 273 19.01 -34.44 -7.45
CA THR A 273 18.84 -35.72 -6.76
C THR A 273 18.32 -35.45 -5.36
N TYR A 274 17.67 -36.44 -4.77
CA TYR A 274 17.18 -36.39 -3.40
C TYR A 274 17.65 -37.58 -2.57
N SER A 275 17.69 -37.40 -1.26
CA SER A 275 17.82 -38.47 -0.26
C SER A 275 16.88 -38.18 0.91
N VAL A 276 16.05 -39.14 1.28
CA VAL A 276 15.13 -39.08 2.43
C VAL A 276 15.68 -39.94 3.55
N TYR A 277 15.76 -39.37 4.76
CA TYR A 277 16.18 -40.08 5.96
C TYR A 277 15.06 -40.04 6.99
N LYS A 278 14.76 -41.18 7.60
CA LYS A 278 13.79 -41.28 8.70
C LYS A 278 14.48 -40.99 10.04
N GLY A 279 13.92 -40.09 10.84
CA GLY A 279 14.43 -39.74 12.17
C GLY A 279 14.33 -38.24 12.49
N LYS A 280 14.58 -37.92 13.76
CA LYS A 280 14.66 -36.52 14.23
C LYS A 280 16.07 -35.98 14.02
N PHE A 281 16.22 -35.12 13.03
CA PHE A 281 17.49 -34.49 12.68
C PHE A 281 17.45 -32.99 13.04
N THR A 282 18.56 -32.48 13.58
CA THR A 282 18.70 -31.05 13.96
C THR A 282 20.05 -30.45 13.56
N LYS A 283 20.92 -31.21 12.87
CA LYS A 283 22.25 -30.76 12.41
C LYS A 283 22.68 -31.43 11.10
N ASP A 284 23.40 -30.67 10.28
CA ASP A 284 23.94 -31.03 8.96
C ASP A 284 24.81 -32.30 8.88
N SER A 285 25.33 -32.83 9.99
CA SER A 285 26.24 -33.99 9.95
C SER A 285 25.65 -35.28 10.53
N GLN A 286 24.38 -35.25 10.95
CA GLN A 286 23.73 -36.41 11.59
C GLN A 286 23.33 -37.48 10.57
N TYR A 287 23.13 -37.13 9.30
CA TYR A 287 22.66 -38.06 8.27
C TYR A 287 23.79 -38.84 7.58
N ASP A 288 25.04 -38.37 7.61
CA ASP A 288 26.19 -39.05 6.97
C ASP A 288 26.46 -40.47 7.52
N LYS A 289 25.90 -40.78 8.69
CA LYS A 289 26.02 -42.08 9.36
C LYS A 289 24.78 -42.97 9.20
N THR A 290 23.77 -42.52 8.46
CA THR A 290 22.47 -43.18 8.33
C THR A 290 22.24 -43.50 6.86
N ALA A 291 21.81 -44.73 6.54
CA ALA A 291 21.39 -45.05 5.19
C ALA A 291 20.07 -44.32 4.86
N PRO A 292 19.92 -43.74 3.67
CA PRO A 292 18.67 -43.11 3.28
C PRO A 292 17.56 -44.16 3.11
N GLU A 293 16.35 -43.82 3.57
CA GLU A 293 15.13 -44.61 3.36
C GLU A 293 14.76 -44.67 1.88
N SER A 294 15.01 -43.58 1.15
CA SER A 294 14.88 -43.53 -0.31
C SER A 294 15.80 -42.48 -0.90
N GLN A 295 16.26 -42.69 -2.12
CA GLN A 295 17.08 -41.74 -2.86
C GLN A 295 16.88 -41.93 -4.37
N GLY A 296 17.09 -40.88 -5.15
CA GLY A 296 16.96 -40.97 -6.60
C GLY A 296 17.09 -39.61 -7.31
N PRO A 297 17.04 -39.62 -8.65
CA PRO A 297 16.95 -38.40 -9.44
C PRO A 297 15.56 -37.75 -9.26
N THR A 298 15.50 -36.43 -9.43
CA THR A 298 14.25 -35.65 -9.50
C THR A 298 14.46 -34.48 -10.45
N THR A 299 13.37 -33.87 -10.91
CA THR A 299 13.40 -32.62 -11.68
C THR A 299 12.85 -31.44 -10.90
N ILE A 300 12.37 -31.67 -9.67
CA ILE A 300 11.70 -30.67 -8.85
C ILE A 300 12.05 -30.83 -7.36
N LEU A 301 12.09 -29.71 -6.65
CA LEU A 301 12.18 -29.66 -5.19
C LEU A 301 10.75 -29.78 -4.63
N SER A 302 10.42 -30.84 -3.90
CA SER A 302 9.04 -31.09 -3.42
C SER A 302 9.01 -31.89 -2.13
N SER A 303 8.24 -31.45 -1.13
CA SER A 303 8.01 -32.24 0.09
C SER A 303 7.32 -33.58 -0.19
N SER A 304 6.57 -33.68 -1.29
CA SER A 304 5.82 -34.88 -1.71
C SER A 304 6.69 -36.08 -2.06
N ILE A 305 8.00 -35.89 -2.20
CA ILE A 305 8.96 -36.99 -2.40
C ILE A 305 9.02 -37.91 -1.17
N SER A 306 8.80 -37.38 0.04
CA SER A 306 8.75 -38.17 1.26
C SER A 306 7.31 -38.61 1.56
N ARG A 307 7.11 -39.91 1.82
CA ARG A 307 5.85 -40.44 2.36
C ARG A 307 5.82 -40.45 3.90
N ILE A 308 6.88 -39.98 4.54
CA ILE A 308 6.99 -39.94 5.99
C ILE A 308 6.33 -38.62 6.46
N PRO A 309 5.29 -38.67 7.32
CA PRO A 309 4.53 -37.46 7.68
C PRO A 309 5.29 -36.52 8.63
N ASN A 310 6.21 -37.06 9.44
CA ASN A 310 6.99 -36.30 10.39
C ASN A 310 8.28 -37.03 10.76
N ASP A 311 9.22 -36.33 11.40
CA ASP A 311 10.51 -36.85 11.82
C ASP A 311 11.27 -37.46 10.63
N PHE A 312 11.57 -36.60 9.66
CA PHE A 312 12.40 -36.94 8.52
C PHE A 312 13.35 -35.79 8.15
N LEU A 313 14.34 -36.11 7.33
CA LEU A 313 15.15 -35.16 6.58
C LEU A 313 15.01 -35.45 5.08
N ILE A 314 14.82 -34.41 4.27
CA ILE A 314 15.04 -34.47 2.82
C ILE A 314 16.27 -33.64 2.49
N ARG A 315 17.24 -34.27 1.81
CA ARG A 315 18.41 -33.61 1.24
C ARG A 315 18.30 -33.59 -0.27
N TYR A 316 18.38 -32.41 -0.87
CA TYR A 316 18.53 -32.24 -2.30
C TYR A 316 19.95 -31.83 -2.64
N THR A 317 20.48 -32.39 -3.72
CA THR A 317 21.72 -31.90 -4.34
C THR A 317 21.54 -31.77 -5.85
N GLY A 318 22.21 -30.82 -6.46
CA GLY A 318 22.21 -30.66 -7.91
C GLY A 318 22.89 -29.37 -8.33
N THR A 319 22.39 -28.77 -9.40
CA THR A 319 22.97 -27.57 -10.02
C THR A 319 21.91 -26.49 -10.15
N ILE A 320 22.26 -25.25 -9.82
CA ILE A 320 21.52 -24.06 -10.23
C ILE A 320 22.32 -23.35 -11.33
N ARG A 321 21.68 -23.19 -12.49
CA ARG A 321 22.24 -22.49 -13.65
C ARG A 321 21.87 -21.02 -13.58
N VAL A 322 22.87 -20.16 -13.48
CA VAL A 322 22.73 -18.70 -13.41
C VAL A 322 23.23 -18.09 -14.72
N GLN A 323 22.39 -17.31 -15.41
CA GLN A 323 22.77 -16.63 -16.64
C GLN A 323 23.20 -15.18 -16.40
N GLU A 324 22.50 -14.47 -15.51
CA GLU A 324 22.81 -13.10 -15.13
C GLU A 324 23.54 -13.08 -13.78
N PRO A 325 24.81 -12.64 -13.71
CA PRO A 325 25.52 -12.55 -12.44
C PRO A 325 24.97 -11.40 -11.58
N GLY A 326 25.04 -11.54 -10.25
CA GLY A 326 24.70 -10.46 -9.32
C GLY A 326 24.09 -10.96 -8.01
N GLU A 327 23.47 -10.07 -7.24
CA GLU A 327 22.84 -10.41 -5.96
C GLU A 327 21.47 -11.06 -6.18
N TYR A 328 21.32 -12.30 -5.70
CA TYR A 328 20.08 -13.06 -5.67
C TYR A 328 19.53 -13.12 -4.24
N SER A 329 18.21 -13.08 -4.13
CA SER A 329 17.48 -13.32 -2.88
C SER A 329 16.70 -14.63 -3.00
N PHE A 330 16.81 -15.48 -1.99
CA PHE A 330 16.09 -16.75 -1.89
C PHE A 330 15.20 -16.74 -0.66
N ASN A 331 13.94 -17.17 -0.81
CA ASN A 331 13.02 -17.36 0.31
C ASN A 331 12.67 -18.85 0.39
N LEU A 332 13.03 -19.48 1.51
CA LEU A 332 12.81 -20.90 1.76
C LEU A 332 11.72 -21.05 2.83
N SER A 333 10.60 -21.66 2.45
CA SER A 333 9.49 -22.03 3.31
C SER A 333 9.52 -23.53 3.59
N VAL A 334 9.59 -23.88 4.88
CA VAL A 334 9.64 -25.26 5.38
C VAL A 334 8.81 -25.40 6.66
N PRO A 335 7.48 -25.29 6.57
CA PRO A 335 6.55 -25.53 7.67
C PRO A 335 6.88 -26.72 8.57
N GLY A 336 6.77 -26.50 9.88
CA GLY A 336 6.98 -27.52 10.90
C GLY A 336 8.39 -28.08 11.00
N GLY A 337 9.37 -27.36 10.44
CA GLY A 337 10.73 -27.83 10.36
C GLY A 337 11.76 -26.72 10.29
N GLU A 338 13.00 -27.13 10.07
CA GLU A 338 14.12 -26.26 9.74
C GLU A 338 14.59 -26.50 8.31
N GLY A 339 15.10 -25.44 7.68
CA GLY A 339 15.55 -25.51 6.29
C GLY A 339 16.82 -24.72 6.09
N MET A 340 17.65 -25.18 5.16
CA MET A 340 18.91 -24.56 4.80
C MET A 340 19.14 -24.68 3.30
N LEU A 341 19.75 -23.64 2.72
CA LEU A 341 20.17 -23.63 1.31
C LEU A 341 21.64 -23.23 1.22
N LYS A 342 22.43 -24.06 0.53
CA LYS A 342 23.79 -23.74 0.09
C LYS A 342 23.82 -23.67 -1.42
N ILE A 343 24.48 -22.64 -1.95
CA ILE A 343 24.77 -22.49 -3.38
C ILE A 343 26.25 -22.17 -3.50
N ASN A 344 26.93 -22.83 -4.43
CA ASN A 344 28.37 -22.68 -4.62
C ASN A 344 29.17 -22.90 -3.33
N ASN A 345 28.74 -23.88 -2.53
CA ASN A 345 29.28 -24.21 -1.20
C ASN A 345 29.20 -23.07 -0.16
N GLN A 346 28.49 -21.98 -0.47
CA GLN A 346 28.22 -20.88 0.45
C GLN A 346 26.84 -21.06 1.07
N SER A 347 26.72 -20.85 2.38
CA SER A 347 25.42 -20.82 3.07
C SER A 347 24.67 -19.56 2.66
N VAL A 348 23.55 -19.75 1.94
CA VAL A 348 22.71 -18.66 1.43
C VAL A 348 21.57 -18.40 2.40
N VAL A 349 20.84 -19.46 2.73
CA VAL A 349 19.78 -19.43 3.75
C VAL A 349 20.29 -20.23 4.94
N ALA A 350 20.53 -19.55 6.05
CA ALA A 350 20.97 -20.17 7.29
C ALA A 350 19.88 -21.12 7.85
N PRO A 351 20.25 -22.14 8.64
CA PRO A 351 19.30 -22.99 9.34
C PRO A 351 18.36 -22.16 10.22
N GLY A 352 17.05 -22.37 10.06
CA GLY A 352 16.02 -21.67 10.83
C GLY A 352 14.64 -22.23 10.57
N SER A 353 13.66 -21.83 11.37
CA SER A 353 12.30 -22.39 11.34
C SER A 353 11.35 -21.69 10.36
N GLN A 354 10.39 -22.45 9.82
CA GLN A 354 9.19 -22.00 9.08
C GLN A 354 9.44 -21.26 7.76
N ALA A 355 10.08 -20.09 7.76
CA ALA A 355 10.37 -19.31 6.57
C ALA A 355 11.63 -18.47 6.77
N ASN A 356 12.69 -18.76 6.01
CA ASN A 356 13.97 -18.07 6.07
C ASN A 356 14.28 -17.39 4.75
N ARG A 357 15.05 -16.30 4.83
CA ARG A 357 15.51 -15.54 3.67
C ARG A 357 17.02 -15.49 3.65
N GLY A 358 17.58 -15.49 2.44
CA GLY A 358 19.02 -15.46 2.21
C GLY A 358 19.36 -14.63 0.99
N LYS A 359 20.49 -13.93 1.04
CA LYS A 359 21.03 -13.19 -0.12
C LYS A 359 22.43 -13.68 -0.43
N VAL A 360 22.76 -13.78 -1.71
CA VAL A 360 24.08 -14.21 -2.17
C VAL A 360 24.39 -13.60 -3.53
N THR A 361 25.64 -13.20 -3.74
CA THR A 361 26.14 -12.78 -5.06
C THR A 361 26.58 -14.01 -5.84
N LEU A 362 25.91 -14.31 -6.96
CA LEU A 362 26.19 -15.47 -7.79
C LEU A 362 26.89 -15.06 -9.09
N PRO A 363 27.96 -15.76 -9.50
CA PRO A 363 28.53 -15.61 -10.84
C PRO A 363 27.64 -16.31 -11.88
N LYS A 364 27.84 -15.97 -13.15
CA LYS A 364 27.27 -16.72 -14.28
C LYS A 364 27.87 -18.13 -14.32
N GLY A 365 27.03 -19.15 -14.48
CA GLY A 365 27.45 -20.53 -14.67
C GLY A 365 26.57 -21.54 -13.95
N ASP A 366 27.02 -22.79 -13.99
CA ASP A 366 26.41 -23.93 -13.32
C ASP A 366 27.04 -24.07 -11.92
N LEU A 367 26.24 -23.82 -10.88
CA LEU A 367 26.70 -23.77 -9.49
C LEU A 367 26.12 -24.93 -8.69
N PRO A 368 26.89 -25.60 -7.81
CA PRO A 368 26.35 -26.67 -6.99
C PRO A 368 25.31 -26.11 -6.01
N LEU A 369 24.20 -26.82 -5.86
CA LEU A 369 23.11 -26.50 -4.95
C LEU A 369 22.91 -27.66 -3.97
N GLU A 370 22.75 -27.34 -2.70
CA GLU A 370 22.32 -28.26 -1.65
C GLU A 370 21.20 -27.61 -0.84
N LEU A 371 20.09 -28.33 -0.67
CA LEU A 371 18.97 -27.91 0.17
C LEU A 371 18.65 -29.00 1.19
N LEU A 372 18.51 -28.62 2.45
CA LEU A 372 18.09 -29.51 3.52
C LEU A 372 16.74 -29.06 4.06
N TYR A 373 15.85 -30.02 4.30
CA TYR A 373 14.57 -29.83 4.99
C TYR A 373 14.42 -30.87 6.11
N TYR A 374 14.46 -30.38 7.35
CA TYR A 374 14.30 -31.16 8.58
C TYR A 374 12.88 -31.01 9.11
N LYS A 375 12.05 -32.04 9.06
CA LYS A 375 10.65 -31.98 9.53
C LYS A 375 10.50 -32.67 10.87
N THR A 376 10.10 -31.94 11.91
CA THR A 376 10.01 -32.46 13.30
C THR A 376 8.70 -32.15 14.01
N ALA A 377 7.95 -31.13 13.59
CA ALA A 377 6.67 -30.77 14.21
C ALA A 377 5.50 -31.52 13.57
N GLY A 378 4.90 -32.45 14.31
CA GLY A 378 3.84 -33.35 13.79
C GLY A 378 2.50 -32.68 13.45
N TRP A 379 2.25 -31.45 13.93
CA TRP A 379 1.01 -30.72 13.69
C TRP A 379 1.03 -29.88 12.40
N PHE A 380 2.16 -29.81 11.69
CA PHE A 380 2.24 -29.21 10.35
C PHE A 380 2.31 -30.28 9.28
N GLN A 381 1.64 -30.06 8.14
CA GLN A 381 1.85 -30.89 6.96
C GLN A 381 3.25 -30.65 6.36
N PRO A 382 3.92 -31.68 5.79
CA PRO A 382 5.17 -31.51 5.06
C PRO A 382 5.04 -30.56 3.85
N ALA A 383 5.89 -29.55 3.82
CA ALA A 383 5.82 -28.47 2.83
C ALA A 383 7.23 -27.95 2.53
N LEU A 384 7.50 -27.69 1.24
CA LEU A 384 8.77 -27.13 0.78
C LEU A 384 8.52 -26.12 -0.33
N GLY A 385 8.73 -24.84 -0.01
CA GLY A 385 8.70 -23.74 -0.97
C GLY A 385 10.08 -23.10 -1.10
N LEU A 386 10.59 -22.93 -2.32
CA LEU A 386 11.77 -22.12 -2.59
C LEU A 386 11.42 -21.12 -3.69
N SER A 387 11.46 -19.82 -3.38
CA SER A 387 11.39 -18.77 -4.38
C SER A 387 12.73 -18.06 -4.53
N VAL A 388 12.94 -17.46 -5.69
CA VAL A 388 14.16 -16.75 -6.04
C VAL A 388 13.83 -15.46 -6.79
N ALA A 389 14.52 -14.38 -6.43
CA ALA A 389 14.56 -13.11 -7.14
C ALA A 389 16.03 -12.73 -7.42
N GLY A 390 16.27 -11.96 -8.47
CA GLY A 390 17.63 -11.58 -8.87
C GLY A 390 17.66 -10.33 -9.74
N PRO A 391 18.84 -9.95 -10.27
CA PRO A 391 18.99 -8.77 -11.12
C PRO A 391 18.15 -8.93 -12.39
N GLY A 392 17.15 -8.06 -12.56
CA GLY A 392 16.22 -8.12 -13.70
C GLY A 392 15.33 -9.38 -13.72
N ILE A 393 15.15 -10.06 -12.57
CA ILE A 393 14.32 -11.26 -12.44
C ILE A 393 13.32 -11.06 -11.30
N ARG A 394 12.03 -11.04 -11.65
CA ARG A 394 10.92 -10.98 -10.69
C ARG A 394 10.95 -12.23 -9.83
N GLU A 395 10.61 -12.10 -8.54
CA GLU A 395 10.47 -13.26 -7.67
C GLU A 395 9.53 -14.31 -8.30
N PHE A 396 9.98 -15.56 -8.34
CA PHE A 396 9.17 -16.69 -8.77
C PHE A 396 9.52 -17.93 -7.95
N LEU A 397 8.56 -18.86 -7.87
CA LEU A 397 8.77 -20.16 -7.23
C LEU A 397 9.61 -21.06 -8.14
N ILE A 398 10.72 -21.59 -7.62
CA ILE A 398 11.59 -22.55 -8.31
C ILE A 398 11.44 -23.99 -7.77
N SER A 399 10.65 -24.16 -6.71
CA SER A 399 10.18 -25.47 -6.20
C SER A 399 8.80 -25.83 -6.72
N ASP A 400 8.32 -27.01 -6.32
CA ASP A 400 6.93 -27.43 -6.47
C ASP A 400 5.98 -26.44 -5.76
N PRO A 401 4.89 -25.97 -6.41
CA PRO A 401 3.84 -25.19 -5.74
C PRO A 401 3.01 -26.01 -4.75
N ILE A 402 3.04 -27.35 -4.84
CA ILE A 402 2.26 -28.20 -3.94
C ILE A 402 2.80 -28.10 -2.52
N GLY A 403 1.93 -27.67 -1.60
CA GLY A 403 2.24 -27.58 -0.17
C GLY A 403 2.92 -26.29 0.27
N THR A 404 3.10 -25.28 -0.59
CA THR A 404 3.70 -23.99 -0.17
C THR A 404 2.78 -23.11 0.67
N ASN A 405 1.47 -23.34 0.60
CA ASN A 405 0.47 -22.59 1.34
C ASN A 405 0.16 -23.31 2.65
N GLN A 406 0.51 -22.68 3.77
CA GLN A 406 -0.07 -23.04 5.07
C GLN A 406 -1.45 -22.40 5.14
N ASP A 407 -2.46 -23.19 5.51
CA ASP A 407 -3.76 -22.78 6.05
C ASP A 407 -4.17 -21.35 5.68
N ASP A 408 -4.46 -21.12 4.39
CA ASP A 408 -5.09 -19.88 3.96
C ASP A 408 -6.45 -19.81 4.67
N VAL A 409 -6.53 -18.97 5.69
CA VAL A 409 -7.76 -18.74 6.43
C VAL A 409 -8.67 -17.94 5.54
N ASP A 410 -9.85 -18.48 5.24
CA ASP A 410 -10.90 -17.72 4.58
C ASP A 410 -11.16 -16.43 5.38
N PRO A 411 -11.05 -15.25 4.74
CA PRO A 411 -11.10 -14.02 5.48
C PRO A 411 -12.50 -13.80 6.05
N ILE A 412 -12.57 -13.37 7.32
CA ILE A 412 -13.82 -13.02 7.98
C ILE A 412 -14.09 -11.54 7.74
N LEU A 413 -14.77 -11.26 6.63
CA LEU A 413 -15.09 -9.92 6.17
C LEU A 413 -16.42 -9.45 6.75
N ILE A 414 -16.50 -8.16 7.06
CA ILE A 414 -17.73 -7.49 7.49
C ILE A 414 -18.07 -6.44 6.47
N ASP A 415 -19.22 -6.62 5.83
CA ASP A 415 -19.80 -5.64 4.91
C ASP A 415 -20.63 -4.60 5.66
N ALA A 416 -20.74 -3.41 5.07
CA ALA A 416 -21.59 -2.32 5.55
C ALA A 416 -22.71 -2.01 4.54
N SER A 417 -23.49 -3.02 4.17
CA SER A 417 -24.66 -2.87 3.28
C SER A 417 -25.78 -2.03 3.89
N THR A 418 -25.79 -1.89 5.23
CA THR A 418 -26.52 -0.90 6.01
C THR A 418 -25.54 -0.09 6.87
N ASN A 419 -26.02 0.97 7.53
CA ASN A 419 -25.19 1.62 8.56
C ASN A 419 -24.86 0.60 9.64
N THR A 420 -23.57 0.40 9.89
CA THR A 420 -23.06 -0.73 10.67
C THR A 420 -22.07 -0.23 11.70
N LEU A 421 -22.15 -0.69 12.94
CA LEU A 421 -21.20 -0.33 13.98
C LEU A 421 -20.46 -1.59 14.44
N LEU A 422 -19.12 -1.53 14.46
CA LEU A 422 -18.30 -2.59 15.03
C LEU A 422 -17.37 -2.01 16.09
N ARG A 423 -17.36 -2.64 17.27
CA ARG A 423 -16.35 -2.44 18.30
C ARG A 423 -15.23 -3.43 18.11
N SER A 424 -14.02 -2.93 17.93
CA SER A 424 -12.80 -3.72 17.86
C SER A 424 -11.62 -2.84 18.23
N PHE A 425 -10.46 -3.43 18.52
CA PHE A 425 -9.23 -2.65 18.61
C PHE A 425 -8.81 -2.19 17.21
N MET A 426 -8.16 -1.04 17.13
CA MET A 426 -7.64 -0.54 15.86
C MET A 426 -6.16 -0.24 16.02
N ASP A 427 -5.34 -1.00 15.30
CA ASP A 427 -3.91 -0.73 15.21
C ASP A 427 -3.68 0.45 14.26
N MET A 428 -2.82 1.37 14.69
CA MET A 428 -2.38 2.53 13.91
C MET A 428 -1.02 2.20 13.28
N PRO A 429 -0.95 1.88 11.96
CA PRO A 429 0.30 1.55 11.30
C PRO A 429 1.24 2.76 11.32
N GLY A 430 2.53 2.53 11.58
CA GLY A 430 3.56 3.57 11.59
C GLY A 430 3.66 4.36 12.90
N ASP A 431 2.59 4.45 13.68
CA ASP A 431 2.60 5.14 14.97
C ASP A 431 3.21 4.27 16.07
N ARG A 432 4.15 4.85 16.82
CA ARG A 432 4.75 4.24 18.01
C ARG A 432 4.47 5.09 19.23
N ASN A 433 4.11 4.44 20.33
CA ASN A 433 4.02 5.11 21.63
C ASN A 433 5.42 5.48 22.15
N THR A 434 5.49 6.17 23.27
CA THR A 434 6.75 6.58 23.93
C THR A 434 7.66 5.41 24.32
N GLN A 435 7.16 4.18 24.31
CA GLN A 435 7.91 2.94 24.56
C GLN A 435 8.30 2.21 23.27
N GLY A 436 8.08 2.81 22.09
CA GLY A 436 8.40 2.22 20.80
C GLY A 436 7.43 1.11 20.33
N LYS A 437 6.33 0.88 21.04
CA LYS A 437 5.29 -0.12 20.70
C LYS A 437 4.27 0.49 19.74
N ARG A 438 3.63 -0.34 18.91
CA ARG A 438 2.54 0.08 18.02
C ARG A 438 1.43 0.77 18.82
N VAL A 439 0.93 1.89 18.31
CA VAL A 439 -0.23 2.55 18.89
C VAL A 439 -1.48 1.73 18.55
N ARG A 440 -2.22 1.34 19.59
CA ARG A 440 -3.49 0.62 19.49
C ARG A 440 -4.59 1.44 20.15
N VAL A 441 -5.67 1.68 19.42
CA VAL A 441 -6.89 2.29 19.97
C VAL A 441 -7.78 1.17 20.49
N THR A 442 -7.93 1.13 21.82
CA THR A 442 -8.64 0.03 22.50
C THR A 442 -10.13 0.29 22.68
N HIS A 443 -10.57 1.54 22.57
CA HIS A 443 -11.97 1.95 22.71
C HIS A 443 -12.52 2.46 21.38
N ALA A 444 -12.17 1.77 20.30
CA ALA A 444 -12.58 2.17 18.96
C ALA A 444 -13.99 1.66 18.62
N ILE A 445 -14.74 2.50 17.91
CA ILE A 445 -15.94 2.11 17.17
C ILE A 445 -15.71 2.48 15.72
N SER A 446 -15.74 1.48 14.84
CA SER A 446 -15.78 1.69 13.40
C SER A 446 -17.24 1.77 12.95
N VAL A 447 -17.56 2.80 12.18
CA VAL A 447 -18.89 3.06 11.64
C VAL A 447 -18.85 2.92 10.13
N GLY A 448 -19.56 1.90 9.65
CA GLY A 448 -19.75 1.54 8.25
C GLY A 448 -20.99 2.21 7.67
N SER A 449 -20.99 2.46 6.36
CA SER A 449 -22.10 3.08 5.64
C SER A 449 -22.27 2.45 4.24
N PRO A 450 -23.50 2.33 3.72
CA PRO A 450 -23.76 1.85 2.36
C PRO A 450 -23.19 2.75 1.25
N ALA A 451 -22.73 3.96 1.62
CA ALA A 451 -22.01 4.85 0.74
C ALA A 451 -20.55 4.41 0.47
N GLN A 452 -20.07 3.31 1.08
CA GLN A 452 -18.67 2.87 1.08
C GLN A 452 -17.71 3.97 1.57
N VAL A 453 -18.18 4.77 2.52
CA VAL A 453 -17.38 5.75 3.26
C VAL A 453 -17.56 5.47 4.73
N HIS A 454 -16.45 5.37 5.43
CA HIS A 454 -16.38 4.79 6.76
C HIS A 454 -15.46 5.61 7.65
N TYR A 455 -15.62 5.48 8.96
CA TYR A 455 -14.73 6.14 9.91
C TYR A 455 -14.57 5.34 11.20
N THR A 456 -13.51 5.64 11.94
CA THR A 456 -13.30 5.09 13.28
C THR A 456 -13.27 6.22 14.31
N TYR A 457 -14.01 6.01 15.39
CA TYR A 457 -14.12 6.91 16.53
C TYR A 457 -13.45 6.29 17.76
N ASP A 458 -12.58 7.05 18.43
CA ASP A 458 -11.98 6.71 19.72
C ASP A 458 -12.82 7.26 20.87
N LEU A 459 -13.55 6.37 21.55
CA LEU A 459 -14.40 6.74 22.69
C LEU A 459 -13.61 7.30 23.88
N ASP A 460 -12.31 7.03 24.00
CA ASP A 460 -11.50 7.54 25.12
C ASP A 460 -11.04 8.98 24.91
N LYS A 461 -11.11 9.49 23.67
CA LYS A 461 -10.56 10.79 23.32
C LYS A 461 -11.56 11.71 22.61
N GLY A 462 -12.75 11.20 22.31
CA GLY A 462 -13.76 11.89 21.53
C GLY A 462 -13.23 12.24 20.14
N ALA A 463 -12.40 11.38 19.57
CA ALA A 463 -11.58 11.68 18.39
C ALA A 463 -11.94 10.79 17.22
N MET A 464 -12.06 11.37 16.03
CA MET A 464 -12.08 10.62 14.79
C MET A 464 -10.63 10.38 14.35
N ILE A 465 -10.21 9.13 14.24
CA ILE A 465 -8.79 8.78 14.06
C ILE A 465 -8.43 8.42 12.61
N GLN A 466 -9.43 7.99 11.84
CA GLN A 466 -9.30 7.68 10.42
C GLN A 466 -10.67 7.72 9.75
N VAL A 467 -10.62 7.94 8.43
CA VAL A 467 -11.74 7.82 7.50
C VAL A 467 -11.27 7.01 6.31
N TRP A 468 -12.13 6.25 5.65
CA TRP A 468 -11.73 5.48 4.47
C TRP A 468 -12.87 5.29 3.47
N ARG A 469 -12.49 5.03 2.22
CA ARG A 469 -13.38 4.73 1.10
C ARG A 469 -13.17 3.30 0.62
N GLY A 470 -14.24 2.59 0.29
CA GLY A 470 -14.20 1.22 -0.24
C GLY A 470 -14.86 0.23 0.72
N LEU A 471 -14.33 -1.00 0.77
CA LEU A 471 -14.86 -2.05 1.64
C LEU A 471 -14.63 -1.74 3.12
N PHE A 472 -15.51 -2.28 3.98
CA PHE A 472 -15.59 -1.87 5.39
C PHE A 472 -14.46 -2.47 6.24
N LEU A 473 -14.57 -3.71 6.74
CA LEU A 473 -13.58 -4.27 7.66
C LEU A 473 -13.24 -5.74 7.37
N ASP A 474 -11.96 -6.06 7.48
CA ASP A 474 -11.46 -7.40 7.71
C ASP A 474 -11.37 -7.64 9.22
N ALA A 475 -12.17 -8.58 9.72
CA ALA A 475 -12.22 -9.00 11.12
C ALA A 475 -11.58 -10.37 11.36
N THR A 476 -10.95 -10.96 10.35
CA THR A 476 -10.13 -12.18 10.50
C THR A 476 -9.16 -12.09 11.68
N PRO A 477 -8.43 -10.97 11.89
CA PRO A 477 -7.47 -10.89 12.99
C PRO A 477 -8.15 -10.86 14.36
N MET A 478 -9.41 -10.45 14.42
CA MET A 478 -10.20 -10.41 15.66
C MET A 478 -10.81 -11.77 15.99
N TRP A 479 -11.29 -12.50 14.97
CA TRP A 479 -12.21 -13.62 15.16
C TRP A 479 -11.63 -14.98 14.78
N HIS A 480 -10.51 -15.05 14.06
CA HIS A 480 -9.84 -16.31 13.79
C HIS A 480 -8.96 -16.74 14.99
N ASP A 481 -9.07 -18.02 15.37
CA ASP A 481 -8.41 -18.61 16.54
C ASP A 481 -8.58 -17.79 17.84
N ARG A 482 -7.48 -17.37 18.47
CA ARG A 482 -7.50 -16.55 19.68
C ARG A 482 -7.65 -15.05 19.38
N GLY A 483 -7.48 -14.67 18.12
CA GLY A 483 -7.45 -13.30 17.64
C GLY A 483 -6.39 -12.41 18.30
N ASP A 484 -6.19 -11.22 17.74
CA ASP A 484 -5.47 -10.11 18.37
C ASP A 484 -6.42 -9.00 18.86
N GLY A 485 -7.73 -9.21 18.70
CA GLY A 485 -8.80 -8.30 19.07
C GLY A 485 -8.99 -7.10 18.13
N SER A 486 -8.28 -7.04 16.99
CA SER A 486 -8.29 -5.90 16.08
C SER A 486 -8.97 -6.18 14.74
N SER A 487 -9.56 -5.13 14.16
CA SER A 487 -10.04 -5.16 12.77
C SER A 487 -9.15 -4.29 11.87
N ARG A 488 -9.20 -4.53 10.57
CA ARG A 488 -8.44 -3.78 9.56
C ARG A 488 -9.37 -3.16 8.52
N PRO A 489 -9.26 -1.86 8.21
CA PRO A 489 -9.94 -1.28 7.06
C PRO A 489 -9.51 -1.98 5.77
N MET A 490 -10.46 -2.19 4.85
CA MET A 490 -10.20 -2.86 3.58
C MET A 490 -10.09 -1.91 2.38
N GLY A 491 -10.42 -0.63 2.58
CA GLY A 491 -10.40 0.41 1.55
C GLY A 491 -9.24 1.39 1.68
N MET A 492 -9.33 2.49 0.93
CA MET A 492 -8.34 3.57 0.93
C MET A 492 -8.46 4.40 2.21
N VAL A 493 -7.47 4.31 3.09
CA VAL A 493 -7.50 4.93 4.42
C VAL A 493 -6.81 6.29 4.43
N GLN A 494 -7.55 7.31 4.86
CA GLN A 494 -7.01 8.58 5.30
C GLN A 494 -6.91 8.62 6.83
N ARG A 495 -5.67 8.63 7.34
CA ARG A 495 -5.37 8.77 8.78
C ARG A 495 -5.40 10.25 9.18
N LEU A 496 -5.89 10.54 10.39
CA LEU A 496 -6.04 11.91 10.91
C LEU A 496 -4.98 12.26 11.97
N GLY A 497 -3.83 11.57 11.90
CA GLY A 497 -2.73 11.68 12.84
C GLY A 497 -2.88 10.79 14.09
N THR A 498 -1.93 10.90 15.00
CA THR A 498 -1.95 10.16 16.27
C THR A 498 -3.18 10.56 17.11
N PRO A 499 -3.94 9.60 17.67
CA PRO A 499 -5.12 9.90 18.47
C PRO A 499 -4.81 10.74 19.72
N VAL A 500 -5.41 11.92 19.83
CA VAL A 500 -5.35 12.82 20.99
C VAL A 500 -6.75 13.25 21.41
N LEU A 501 -6.90 13.79 22.62
CA LEU A 501 -8.17 14.36 23.08
C LEU A 501 -8.65 15.46 22.12
N PHE A 502 -9.88 15.38 21.62
CA PHE A 502 -10.35 16.30 20.58
C PHE A 502 -10.64 17.73 21.08
N LEU A 503 -11.12 17.88 22.32
CA LEU A 503 -11.41 19.17 22.95
C LEU A 503 -10.49 19.40 24.14
N ALA A 504 -9.82 20.55 24.17
CA ALA A 504 -8.93 20.95 25.25
C ALA A 504 -9.15 22.39 25.69
N THR A 505 -9.11 22.66 26.99
CA THR A 505 -8.96 24.04 27.48
C THR A 505 -7.49 24.42 27.41
N LEU A 506 -7.18 25.55 26.77
CA LEU A 506 -5.80 26.03 26.65
C LEU A 506 -5.64 27.33 27.46
N ALA A 507 -4.56 27.42 28.25
CA ALA A 507 -4.23 28.65 28.97
C ALA A 507 -3.92 29.80 28.00
N SER A 508 -3.34 29.47 26.85
CA SER A 508 -3.13 30.37 25.71
C SER A 508 -3.20 29.59 24.40
N PRO A 509 -3.43 30.26 23.25
CA PRO A 509 -3.38 29.63 21.93
C PRO A 509 -2.02 29.02 21.55
N GLN A 510 -0.97 29.16 22.37
CA GLN A 510 0.36 28.57 22.18
C GLN A 510 0.62 27.38 23.11
N THR A 511 -0.28 27.11 24.06
CA THR A 511 -0.15 25.97 24.98
C THR A 511 -0.19 24.66 24.19
N ASN A 512 0.78 23.77 24.42
CA ASN A 512 0.85 22.47 23.76
C ASN A 512 -0.45 21.68 23.93
N TRP A 513 -0.83 20.94 22.90
CA TRP A 513 -2.03 20.11 22.96
C TRP A 513 -1.85 18.98 23.99
N PRO A 514 -2.85 18.70 24.85
CA PRO A 514 -2.78 17.59 25.80
C PRO A 514 -2.57 16.25 25.08
N THR A 515 -1.69 15.41 25.62
CA THR A 515 -1.38 14.09 25.07
C THR A 515 -2.29 12.98 25.59
N ASP A 516 -3.02 13.22 26.68
CA ASP A 516 -3.93 12.29 27.33
C ASP A 516 -5.20 13.00 27.85
N THR A 517 -6.02 12.29 28.62
CA THR A 517 -7.25 12.81 29.21
C THR A 517 -7.06 13.34 30.64
N THR A 518 -5.84 13.36 31.17
CA THR A 518 -5.56 13.79 32.54
C THR A 518 -6.01 15.26 32.73
N ASN A 519 -6.66 15.55 33.85
CA ASN A 519 -7.25 16.87 34.19
C ASN A 519 -8.36 17.38 33.25
N SER A 520 -8.77 16.62 32.23
CA SER A 520 -9.89 17.01 31.35
C SER A 520 -11.26 16.67 31.93
N SER A 521 -11.32 15.85 32.98
CA SER A 521 -12.59 15.22 33.43
C SER A 521 -13.34 14.52 32.30
N TYR A 522 -12.62 14.04 31.27
CA TYR A 522 -13.21 13.36 30.13
C TYR A 522 -13.95 12.10 30.58
N ARG A 523 -15.22 11.97 30.17
CA ARG A 523 -16.05 10.80 30.48
C ARG A 523 -16.88 10.44 29.25
N PRO A 524 -16.65 9.28 28.61
CA PRO A 524 -17.55 8.80 27.57
C PRO A 524 -18.94 8.54 28.16
N LYS A 525 -19.99 8.90 27.44
CA LYS A 525 -21.39 8.69 27.79
C LYS A 525 -22.11 7.75 26.80
N GLY A 526 -21.34 7.09 25.94
CA GLY A 526 -21.85 6.19 24.90
C GLY A 526 -22.29 6.94 23.65
N TYR A 527 -23.32 6.42 22.98
CA TYR A 527 -23.93 7.04 21.80
C TYR A 527 -25.42 6.72 21.77
N VAL A 528 -26.17 7.53 21.02
CA VAL A 528 -27.57 7.26 20.68
C VAL A 528 -27.68 7.12 19.17
N LEU A 529 -28.37 6.09 18.71
CA LEU A 529 -28.64 5.89 17.28
C LEU A 529 -29.86 6.71 16.85
N ASP A 530 -29.80 7.31 15.67
CA ASP A 530 -30.99 7.87 15.02
C ASP A 530 -31.77 6.79 14.26
N GLY A 531 -32.86 7.17 13.60
CA GLY A 531 -33.71 6.22 12.86
C GLY A 531 -33.05 5.57 11.64
N ASN A 532 -31.82 5.97 11.28
CA ASN A 532 -31.02 5.35 10.23
C ASN A 532 -29.82 4.57 10.81
N ASP A 533 -29.84 4.23 12.09
CA ASP A 533 -28.76 3.54 12.81
C ASP A 533 -27.42 4.32 12.83
N LEU A 534 -27.46 5.65 12.67
CA LEU A 534 -26.26 6.48 12.73
C LEU A 534 -26.03 7.02 14.15
N PRO A 535 -24.83 6.86 14.72
CA PRO A 535 -24.56 7.28 16.09
C PRO A 535 -24.40 8.79 16.21
N THR A 536 -24.92 9.33 17.30
CA THR A 536 -24.46 10.59 17.90
C THR A 536 -23.71 10.21 19.16
N PHE A 537 -22.38 10.39 19.16
CA PHE A 537 -21.55 10.09 20.31
C PHE A 537 -21.72 11.16 21.38
N ARG A 538 -21.64 10.74 22.65
CA ARG A 538 -21.81 11.62 23.79
C ARG A 538 -20.63 11.48 24.73
N TYR A 539 -20.11 12.61 25.19
CA TYR A 539 -19.09 12.63 26.22
C TYR A 539 -19.16 13.93 27.04
N GLN A 540 -18.54 13.91 28.20
CA GLN A 540 -18.25 15.10 28.99
C GLN A 540 -16.77 15.43 28.83
N SER A 541 -16.41 16.71 28.66
CA SER A 541 -15.02 17.19 28.67
C SER A 541 -14.96 18.60 29.26
N TYR A 542 -14.04 18.82 30.19
CA TYR A 542 -13.87 20.06 30.97
C TYR A 542 -15.18 20.59 31.57
N GLY A 543 -16.05 19.68 32.03
CA GLY A 543 -17.37 19.99 32.57
C GLY A 543 -18.47 20.18 31.52
N SER A 544 -18.14 20.49 30.28
CA SER A 544 -19.09 20.64 29.17
C SER A 544 -19.62 19.29 28.68
N MET A 545 -20.91 19.23 28.35
CA MET A 545 -21.54 18.07 27.72
C MET A 545 -21.47 18.25 26.20
N VAL A 546 -21.09 17.19 25.50
CA VAL A 546 -20.88 17.21 24.05
C VAL A 546 -21.71 16.14 23.36
N ASP A 547 -22.51 16.57 22.39
CA ASP A 547 -23.07 15.72 21.34
C ASP A 547 -22.19 15.86 20.09
N ASP A 548 -21.70 14.72 19.59
CA ASP A 548 -20.73 14.63 18.50
C ASP A 548 -21.28 13.74 17.38
N LYS A 549 -21.74 14.40 16.33
CA LYS A 549 -22.47 13.80 15.22
C LYS A 549 -21.57 13.75 13.99
N ILE A 550 -21.21 12.55 13.55
CA ILE A 550 -20.43 12.34 12.32
C ILE A 550 -21.32 11.67 11.28
N ARG A 551 -21.37 12.21 10.06
CA ARG A 551 -22.22 11.74 8.96
C ARG A 551 -21.42 11.68 7.68
N VAL A 552 -21.68 10.70 6.84
CA VAL A 552 -21.15 10.67 5.47
C VAL A 552 -21.80 11.80 4.69
N LEU A 553 -20.99 12.53 3.90
CA LEU A 553 -21.48 13.57 3.00
C LEU A 553 -22.31 12.99 1.86
N GLU A 554 -23.20 13.80 1.31
CA GLU A 554 -23.93 13.46 0.09
C GLU A 554 -22.95 13.06 -1.03
N SER A 555 -23.35 12.09 -1.86
CA SER A 555 -22.52 11.48 -2.90
C SER A 555 -21.23 10.80 -2.45
N GLY A 556 -20.97 10.67 -1.14
CA GLY A 556 -19.81 9.95 -0.62
C GLY A 556 -18.49 10.72 -0.72
N GLN A 557 -18.51 12.05 -0.83
CA GLN A 557 -17.30 12.90 -0.92
C GLN A 557 -16.41 12.83 0.33
N GLY A 558 -16.96 12.45 1.47
CA GLY A 558 -16.22 12.36 2.72
C GLY A 558 -17.15 12.32 3.92
N VAL A 559 -16.73 12.93 5.03
CA VAL A 559 -17.53 12.97 6.26
C VAL A 559 -17.68 14.39 6.79
N ARG A 560 -18.85 14.69 7.36
CA ARG A 560 -19.16 15.91 8.10
C ARG A 560 -19.25 15.59 9.58
N ARG A 561 -18.59 16.38 10.41
CA ARG A 561 -18.67 16.32 11.87
C ARG A 561 -19.32 17.59 12.40
N GLU A 562 -20.35 17.41 13.22
CA GLU A 562 -21.06 18.47 13.91
C GLU A 562 -20.99 18.22 15.42
N LEU A 563 -20.39 19.17 16.15
CA LEU A 563 -20.35 19.18 17.60
C LEU A 563 -21.33 20.21 18.14
N THR A 564 -22.13 19.79 19.11
CA THR A 564 -22.92 20.66 19.99
C THR A 564 -22.39 20.54 21.40
N VAL A 565 -21.93 21.65 21.98
CA VAL A 565 -21.30 21.73 23.29
C VAL A 565 -22.16 22.57 24.21
N ALA A 566 -22.79 21.94 25.20
CA ALA A 566 -23.57 22.63 26.20
C ALA A 566 -22.66 23.26 27.25
N THR A 567 -22.87 24.56 27.49
CA THR A 567 -22.08 25.38 28.42
C THR A 567 -20.57 25.19 28.21
N PRO A 568 -20.00 25.66 27.07
CA PRO A 568 -18.59 25.50 26.76
C PRO A 568 -17.70 26.08 27.86
N ALA A 569 -16.71 25.31 28.31
CA ALA A 569 -15.72 25.79 29.26
C ALA A 569 -14.95 27.00 28.71
N SER A 570 -14.47 27.87 29.61
CA SER A 570 -13.61 28.99 29.23
C SER A 570 -12.35 28.49 28.50
N ASN A 571 -11.98 29.17 27.41
CA ASN A 571 -10.83 28.83 26.57
C ASN A 571 -10.85 27.39 26.03
N LEU A 572 -12.02 26.84 25.72
CA LEU A 572 -12.16 25.54 25.07
C LEU A 572 -11.86 25.64 23.57
N TYR A 573 -10.97 24.78 23.08
CA TYR A 573 -10.59 24.65 21.67
C TYR A 573 -10.84 23.24 21.16
N ALA A 574 -11.10 23.13 19.87
CA ALA A 574 -11.06 21.88 19.11
C ALA A 574 -9.81 21.86 18.23
N ARG A 575 -9.08 20.74 18.19
CA ARG A 575 -7.98 20.49 17.23
C ARG A 575 -8.54 19.71 16.06
N LEU A 576 -8.77 20.41 14.94
CA LEU A 576 -9.43 19.82 13.77
C LEU A 576 -8.48 18.98 12.92
N ALA A 577 -7.22 19.39 12.85
CA ALA A 577 -6.19 18.70 12.09
C ALA A 577 -4.80 19.02 12.65
N SER A 578 -3.85 18.13 12.34
CA SER A 578 -2.43 18.38 12.48
C SER A 578 -1.68 17.75 11.32
N GLY A 579 -0.58 18.37 10.93
CA GLY A 579 0.25 17.91 9.82
C GLY A 579 1.56 18.68 9.75
N SER A 580 2.47 18.25 8.88
CA SER A 580 3.68 19.01 8.57
C SER A 580 3.37 20.33 7.85
N VAL A 581 2.32 20.33 7.02
CA VAL A 581 1.84 21.49 6.27
C VAL A 581 0.32 21.57 6.35
N ILE A 582 -0.17 22.75 6.74
CA ILE A 582 -1.59 23.12 6.66
C ILE A 582 -1.67 24.41 5.83
N SER A 583 -2.29 24.30 4.66
CA SER A 583 -2.40 25.41 3.70
C SER A 583 -3.85 25.88 3.64
N PRO A 584 -4.17 27.14 4.03
CA PRO A 584 -5.50 27.69 3.83
C PRO A 584 -5.78 27.85 2.33
N LEU A 585 -7.02 27.56 1.95
CA LEU A 585 -7.59 27.71 0.61
C LEU A 585 -8.83 28.63 0.69
N GLU A 586 -9.47 28.85 -0.45
CA GLU A 586 -10.71 29.62 -0.51
C GLU A 586 -11.86 28.92 0.23
N ASN A 587 -12.92 29.68 0.56
CA ASN A 587 -14.17 29.16 1.12
C ASN A 587 -14.02 28.34 2.41
N GLY A 588 -13.06 28.70 3.27
CA GLY A 588 -12.84 28.04 4.55
C GLY A 588 -12.26 26.62 4.44
N MET A 589 -11.70 26.26 3.28
CA MET A 589 -10.98 25.00 3.08
C MET A 589 -9.53 25.10 3.50
N TYR A 590 -8.97 23.97 3.94
CA TYR A 590 -7.57 23.79 4.31
C TYR A 590 -7.07 22.49 3.70
N LEU A 591 -5.91 22.52 3.06
CA LEU A 591 -5.21 21.30 2.61
C LEU A 591 -4.24 20.84 3.69
N ILE A 592 -4.39 19.60 4.14
CA ILE A 592 -3.58 19.00 5.20
C ILE A 592 -2.60 18.01 4.55
N ASP A 593 -1.30 18.31 4.60
CA ASP A 593 -0.20 17.50 4.05
C ASP A 593 -0.33 17.07 2.58
N GLY A 594 -1.22 17.71 1.80
CA GLY A 594 -1.56 17.25 0.46
C GLY A 594 -2.34 15.93 0.42
N GLN A 595 -2.90 15.49 1.55
CA GLN A 595 -3.55 14.17 1.74
C GLN A 595 -5.05 14.25 1.96
N ALA A 596 -5.56 15.37 2.49
CA ALA A 596 -6.99 15.58 2.69
C ALA A 596 -7.31 17.08 2.71
N TYR A 597 -8.53 17.43 2.32
CA TYR A 597 -9.09 18.76 2.56
C TYR A 597 -9.95 18.75 3.82
N LEU A 598 -9.88 19.83 4.57
CA LEU A 598 -10.77 20.12 5.68
C LEU A 598 -11.51 21.41 5.37
N ARG A 599 -12.84 21.37 5.31
CA ARG A 599 -13.69 22.55 5.12
C ARG A 599 -14.40 22.89 6.42
N ILE A 600 -14.22 24.10 6.92
CA ILE A 600 -14.95 24.58 8.09
C ILE A 600 -16.30 25.12 7.63
N ASP A 601 -17.39 24.53 8.10
CA ASP A 601 -18.75 24.87 7.68
C ASP A 601 -19.43 25.85 8.66
N ASP A 602 -19.19 25.72 9.97
CA ASP A 602 -19.75 26.60 11.00
C ASP A 602 -18.87 26.62 12.26
N THR A 603 -18.56 27.79 12.80
CA THR A 603 -17.77 27.98 14.02
C THR A 603 -18.50 28.80 15.09
N ALA A 604 -19.79 29.08 14.90
CA ALA A 604 -20.53 30.04 15.72
C ALA A 604 -19.80 31.39 15.87
N GLY A 605 -19.21 31.88 14.76
CA GLY A 605 -18.47 33.14 14.69
C GLY A 605 -17.07 33.11 15.34
N ALA A 606 -16.54 31.94 15.68
CA ALA A 606 -15.14 31.83 16.10
C ALA A 606 -14.18 31.83 14.91
N LYS A 607 -12.98 32.38 15.09
CA LYS A 607 -11.95 32.42 14.05
C LYS A 607 -11.03 31.19 14.18
N PRO A 608 -10.84 30.38 13.11
CA PRO A 608 -9.86 29.32 13.09
C PRO A 608 -8.42 29.86 13.22
N ILE A 609 -7.53 29.06 13.78
CA ILE A 609 -6.13 29.39 14.03
C ILE A 609 -5.27 28.27 13.49
N VAL A 610 -4.32 28.58 12.61
CA VAL A 610 -3.22 27.68 12.26
C VAL A 610 -2.00 28.09 13.07
N ARG A 611 -1.44 27.16 13.84
CA ARG A 611 -0.25 27.42 14.67
C ARG A 611 0.81 26.33 14.47
N GLU A 612 2.05 26.66 14.82
CA GLU A 612 3.13 25.69 14.98
C GLU A 612 3.17 25.22 16.45
N SER A 613 3.28 23.91 16.68
CA SER A 613 3.48 23.31 18.00
C SER A 613 4.27 21.99 17.85
N ASN A 614 5.34 21.82 18.62
CA ASN A 614 6.20 20.63 18.62
C ASN A 614 6.67 20.17 17.22
N GLY A 615 6.96 21.13 16.32
CA GLY A 615 7.43 20.85 14.96
C GLY A 615 6.34 20.40 13.97
N GLN A 616 5.07 20.57 14.33
CA GLN A 616 3.92 20.34 13.44
C GLN A 616 3.00 21.56 13.43
N LYS A 617 2.25 21.70 12.34
CA LYS A 617 1.13 22.63 12.27
C LYS A 617 -0.12 22.00 12.86
N GLU A 618 -0.93 22.83 13.50
CA GLU A 618 -2.24 22.47 14.05
C GLU A 618 -3.30 23.48 13.62
N LEU A 619 -4.46 22.98 13.19
CA LEU A 619 -5.64 23.78 12.92
C LEU A 619 -6.59 23.71 14.12
N LEU A 620 -6.72 24.83 14.82
CA LEU A 620 -7.54 24.96 16.02
C LEU A 620 -8.76 25.85 15.77
N VAL A 621 -9.87 25.56 16.47
CA VAL A 621 -11.05 26.44 16.51
C VAL A 621 -11.51 26.64 17.96
N PRO A 622 -11.65 27.88 18.44
CA PRO A 622 -12.33 28.15 19.72
C PRO A 622 -13.78 27.67 19.67
N VAL A 623 -14.21 26.90 20.66
CA VAL A 623 -15.56 26.30 20.66
C VAL A 623 -16.52 27.16 21.48
N LYS A 624 -17.50 27.78 20.80
CA LYS A 624 -18.51 28.66 21.42
C LYS A 624 -19.90 28.04 21.54
N GLY A 625 -20.04 26.74 21.32
CA GLY A 625 -21.29 26.00 21.48
C GLY A 625 -21.61 25.11 20.29
N LYS A 626 -21.34 25.57 19.06
CA LYS A 626 -21.46 24.76 17.85
C LYS A 626 -20.18 24.82 17.02
N LEU A 627 -19.80 23.67 16.45
CA LEU A 627 -18.71 23.55 15.49
C LEU A 627 -19.08 22.51 14.44
N THR A 628 -19.03 22.88 13.16
CA THR A 628 -19.26 21.99 12.03
C THR A 628 -18.10 22.08 11.06
N TYR A 629 -17.56 20.95 10.65
CA TYR A 629 -16.57 20.87 9.59
C TYR A 629 -16.70 19.56 8.82
N SER A 630 -16.13 19.53 7.62
CA SER A 630 -16.12 18.40 6.73
C SER A 630 -14.70 18.00 6.36
N ILE A 631 -14.44 16.70 6.23
CA ILE A 631 -13.18 16.15 5.70
C ILE A 631 -13.49 15.53 4.34
N LEU A 632 -12.82 16.02 3.31
CA LEU A 632 -12.89 15.55 1.92
C LEU A 632 -11.55 14.88 1.61
N PHE A 633 -11.57 13.62 1.19
CA PHE A 633 -10.36 12.81 1.08
C PHE A 633 -10.41 11.85 -0.10
#